data_AF-A0AA43IR28-F1
#
_entry.id   AF-A0AA43IR28-F1
#
_cell.length_a   1.000
_cell.length_b   1.000
_cell.length_c   1.000
_cell.angle_alpha   90.00
_cell.angle_beta   90.00
_cell.angle_gamma   90.00
#
_symmetry.space_group_name_H-M   'P 1'
#
loop_
_entity.id
_entity.type
_entity.pdbx_description
1 polymer ?
#
loop_
_entity_poly.entity_id
_entity_poly.type
_entity_poly.pdbx_seq_one_letter_code
_entity_poly.pdbx_strand_id
1 'polypeptide(L)'
;MRSRPRQLLALGGVLLAVAFGVAVAITLSGEDATASKADYQTTVVDARDRIDFAFARIAKSDSIDELIARIDEAAAVVDKTAGQLDDAAVAKGFEDDNDRLVRTLHAFSDELAGTAEQFEDPSFASALESITSLGFAGWENVNKALAAMNKKGLEVELLERH
;
A
#
# COMPACT_ATOMS: atom_id res chain seq x y z
N MET A 1 27.00 48.69 -23.00
CA MET A 1 26.40 47.52 -23.69
C MET A 1 25.91 46.54 -22.63
N ARG A 2 24.63 46.20 -22.68
CA ARG A 2 23.89 45.48 -21.64
C ARG A 2 24.18 43.98 -21.68
N SER A 3 24.50 43.43 -20.52
CA SER A 3 24.49 42.00 -20.22
C SER A 3 23.07 41.44 -20.31
N ARG A 4 22.90 40.30 -20.98
CA ARG A 4 21.71 39.44 -20.89
C ARG A 4 22.15 37.97 -20.84
N PRO A 5 21.88 37.26 -19.74
CA PRO A 5 21.91 35.80 -19.70
C PRO A 5 20.50 35.22 -19.90
N ARG A 6 20.47 33.90 -20.13
CA ARG A 6 19.34 32.95 -20.08
C ARG A 6 18.50 32.79 -21.35
N GLN A 7 18.54 31.58 -21.89
CA GLN A 7 17.35 30.74 -22.11
C GLN A 7 17.81 29.30 -22.39
N LEU A 8 17.93 28.49 -21.34
CA LEU A 8 17.81 27.04 -21.45
C LEU A 8 16.35 26.73 -21.10
N LEU A 9 15.57 26.45 -22.13
CA LEU A 9 14.28 25.77 -22.04
C LEU A 9 14.57 24.30 -21.72
N ALA A 10 14.47 23.92 -20.45
CA ALA A 10 14.35 22.52 -20.07
C ALA A 10 12.86 22.15 -20.12
N LEU A 11 12.58 21.16 -20.95
CA LEU A 11 11.29 20.51 -21.13
C LEU A 11 10.67 20.10 -19.78
N GLY A 12 9.36 20.32 -19.69
CA GLY A 12 8.56 19.96 -18.52
C GLY A 12 8.56 18.45 -18.28
N GLY A 13 9.11 18.05 -17.15
CA GLY A 13 8.66 16.88 -16.42
C GLY A 13 7.67 17.36 -15.35
N VAL A 14 6.39 17.02 -15.51
CA VAL A 14 5.43 17.14 -14.41
C VAL A 14 5.73 16.01 -13.44
N LEU A 15 6.69 16.23 -12.54
CA LEU A 15 6.79 15.47 -11.30
C LEU A 15 5.66 15.97 -10.40
N LEU A 16 4.52 15.30 -10.45
CA LEU A 16 3.43 15.48 -9.50
C LEU A 16 3.86 14.85 -8.16
N ALA A 17 4.74 15.54 -7.45
CA ALA A 17 5.06 15.25 -6.06
C ALA A 17 3.85 15.68 -5.22
N VAL A 18 2.89 14.77 -5.03
CA VAL A 18 1.83 14.97 -4.05
C VAL A 18 2.40 14.63 -2.68
N ALA A 19 2.84 15.67 -1.98
CA ALA A 19 3.17 15.62 -0.57
C ALA A 19 1.88 15.42 0.24
N PHE A 20 1.63 14.17 0.64
CA PHE A 20 0.78 13.89 1.80
C PHE A 20 1.58 13.01 2.76
N GLY A 21 2.04 13.65 3.83
CA GLY A 21 2.73 12.98 4.92
C GLY A 21 2.75 13.94 6.09
N VAL A 22 1.73 13.87 6.93
CA VAL A 22 1.89 14.30 8.32
C VAL A 22 2.89 13.31 8.91
N ALA A 23 4.17 13.67 8.88
CA ALA A 23 5.24 12.87 9.44
C ALA A 23 5.15 12.97 10.97
N VAL A 24 4.42 12.04 11.59
CA VAL A 24 4.66 11.69 13.00
C VAL A 24 5.68 10.56 12.99
N ALA A 25 6.94 10.93 12.77
CA ALA A 25 8.07 10.06 13.02
C ALA A 25 8.34 10.03 14.52
N ILE A 26 7.60 9.21 15.27
CA ILE A 26 8.06 8.77 16.59
C ILE A 26 9.05 7.64 16.34
N THR A 27 10.30 8.02 16.08
CA THR A 27 11.44 7.08 16.07
C THR A 27 11.81 6.78 17.53
N LEU A 28 11.09 5.85 18.15
CA LEU A 28 11.61 5.16 19.34
C LEU A 28 12.42 3.96 18.85
N SER A 29 13.63 4.24 18.34
CA SER A 29 14.65 3.23 18.12
C SER A 29 15.10 2.69 19.48
N GLY A 30 14.56 1.54 19.86
CA GLY A 30 15.03 0.72 20.96
C GLY A 30 14.34 -0.63 20.89
N GLU A 31 15.11 -1.72 20.83
CA GLU A 31 14.71 -3.14 20.69
C GLU A 31 13.70 -3.67 21.72
N ASP A 32 13.18 -2.83 22.62
CA ASP A 32 12.17 -3.16 23.65
C ASP A 32 11.04 -2.12 23.76
N ALA A 33 10.95 -1.16 22.83
CA ALA A 33 9.95 -0.09 22.90
C ALA A 33 8.56 -0.61 22.49
N THR A 34 7.79 -1.14 23.45
CA THR A 34 6.36 -1.39 23.27
C THR A 34 5.62 -0.07 23.07
N ALA A 35 4.87 0.06 21.97
CA ALA A 35 4.04 1.24 21.72
C ALA A 35 2.84 1.31 22.67
N SER A 36 2.29 2.50 22.87
CA SER A 36 0.95 2.61 23.44
C SER A 36 -0.07 2.03 22.46
N LYS A 37 -1.21 1.56 22.96
CA LYS A 37 -2.29 1.04 22.10
C LYS A 37 -2.78 2.09 21.09
N ALA A 38 -2.84 3.36 21.48
CA ALA A 38 -3.29 4.45 20.61
C ALA A 38 -2.29 4.76 19.49
N ASP A 39 -0.98 4.73 19.79
CA ASP A 39 0.06 4.95 18.78
C ASP A 39 0.11 3.79 17.78
N TYR A 40 0.00 2.56 18.29
CA TYR A 40 -0.06 1.38 17.42
C TYR A 40 -1.35 1.37 16.57
N GLN A 41 -2.50 1.76 17.13
CA GLN A 41 -3.73 1.93 16.35
C GLN A 41 -3.54 2.90 15.19
N THR A 42 -2.93 4.06 15.45
CA THR A 42 -2.63 5.06 14.41
C THR A 42 -1.75 4.46 13.33
N THR A 43 -0.74 3.67 13.72
CA THR A 43 0.16 2.98 12.79
C THR A 43 -0.60 2.00 11.88
N VAL A 44 -1.48 1.18 12.44
CA VAL A 44 -2.27 0.20 11.67
C VAL A 44 -3.30 0.89 10.78
N VAL A 45 -3.94 1.97 11.24
CA VAL A 45 -4.88 2.77 10.45
C VAL A 45 -4.17 3.44 9.27
N ASP A 46 -3.02 4.07 9.49
CA ASP A 46 -2.23 4.67 8.42
C ASP A 46 -1.79 3.64 7.37
N ALA A 47 -1.42 2.43 7.81
CA ALA A 47 -1.09 1.33 6.92
C ALA A 47 -2.31 0.91 6.08
N ARG A 48 -3.47 0.73 6.71
CA ARG A 48 -4.74 0.40 6.04
C ARG A 48 -5.07 1.44 4.98
N ASP A 49 -5.05 2.72 5.34
CA ASP A 49 -5.46 3.82 4.46
C ASP A 49 -4.55 3.94 3.23
N ARG A 50 -3.24 3.68 3.37
CA ARG A 50 -2.31 3.63 2.23
C ARG A 50 -2.62 2.49 1.26
N ILE A 51 -2.97 1.33 1.78
CA ILE A 51 -3.34 0.16 0.97
C ILE A 51 -4.66 0.43 0.25
N ASP A 52 -5.68 0.93 0.95
CA ASP A 52 -6.96 1.33 0.34
C ASP A 52 -6.75 2.38 -0.75
N PHE A 53 -5.92 3.39 -0.51
CA PHE A 53 -5.60 4.39 -1.52
C PHE A 53 -4.94 3.79 -2.78
N ALA A 54 -4.01 2.86 -2.61
CA ALA A 54 -3.38 2.16 -3.73
C ALA A 54 -4.41 1.34 -4.52
N PHE A 55 -5.32 0.65 -3.83
CA PHE A 55 -6.39 -0.13 -4.44
C PHE A 55 -7.41 0.72 -5.19
N ALA A 56 -7.81 1.86 -4.62
CA ALA A 56 -8.69 2.83 -5.27
C ALA A 56 -8.09 3.38 -6.57
N ARG A 57 -6.76 3.34 -6.73
CA ARG A 57 -6.10 3.70 -8.00
C ARG A 57 -6.20 2.57 -9.02
N ILE A 58 -6.11 1.30 -8.66
CA ILE A 58 -6.31 0.18 -9.61
C ILE A 58 -7.69 0.31 -10.29
N ALA A 59 -8.74 0.57 -9.52
CA ALA A 59 -10.12 0.68 -10.04
C ALA A 59 -10.35 1.86 -11.02
N LYS A 60 -9.42 2.82 -11.07
CA LYS A 60 -9.51 4.02 -11.91
C LYS A 60 -8.69 3.92 -13.20
N SER A 61 -8.21 2.74 -13.57
CA SER A 61 -7.38 2.57 -14.77
C SER A 61 -8.24 2.66 -16.03
N ASP A 62 -7.78 3.45 -17.01
CA ASP A 62 -8.50 3.67 -18.27
C ASP A 62 -8.01 2.75 -19.41
N SER A 63 -6.96 1.98 -19.17
CA SER A 63 -6.37 1.04 -20.14
C SER A 63 -5.74 -0.18 -19.45
N ILE A 64 -5.46 -1.23 -20.22
CA ILE A 64 -4.79 -2.44 -19.71
C ILE A 64 -3.37 -2.10 -19.24
N ASP A 65 -2.60 -1.34 -20.01
CA ASP A 65 -1.24 -0.93 -19.61
C ASP A 65 -1.25 -0.14 -18.29
N GLU A 66 -2.24 0.74 -18.12
CA GLU A 66 -2.42 1.47 -16.86
C GLU A 66 -2.91 0.59 -15.72
N LEU A 67 -3.76 -0.41 -16.01
CA LEU A 67 -4.17 -1.41 -15.03
C LEU A 67 -2.95 -2.18 -14.49
N ILE A 68 -2.12 -2.70 -15.38
CA ILE A 68 -0.89 -3.43 -15.03
C ILE A 68 0.02 -2.55 -14.18
N ALA A 69 0.33 -1.34 -14.65
CA ALA A 69 1.18 -0.40 -13.93
C ALA A 69 0.63 -0.06 -12.53
N ARG A 70 -0.69 0.12 -12.39
CA ARG A 70 -1.29 0.43 -11.08
C ARG A 70 -1.36 -0.78 -10.14
N ILE A 71 -1.48 -2.00 -10.67
CA ILE A 71 -1.36 -3.23 -9.86
C ILE A 71 0.07 -3.37 -9.34
N ASP A 72 1.09 -3.15 -10.19
CA ASP A 72 2.49 -3.19 -9.78
C ASP A 72 2.83 -2.11 -8.74
N GLU A 73 2.37 -0.87 -8.96
CA GLU A 73 2.48 0.21 -7.97
C GLU A 73 1.81 -0.17 -6.63
N ALA A 74 0.63 -0.82 -6.68
CA ALA A 74 -0.06 -1.26 -5.48
C ALA A 74 0.71 -2.38 -4.76
N ALA A 75 1.28 -3.34 -5.49
CA ALA A 75 2.14 -4.38 -4.94
C ALA A 75 3.30 -3.74 -4.15
N ALA A 76 4.01 -2.78 -4.75
CA ALA A 76 5.12 -2.08 -4.11
C ALA A 76 4.68 -1.28 -2.87
N VAL A 77 3.50 -0.64 -2.90
CA VAL A 77 2.95 0.08 -1.73
C VAL A 77 2.59 -0.90 -0.61
N VAL A 78 1.98 -2.04 -0.93
CA VAL A 78 1.62 -3.06 0.05
C VAL A 78 2.86 -3.65 0.72
N ASP A 79 3.89 -4.01 -0.07
CA ASP A 79 5.15 -4.55 0.46
C ASP A 79 5.87 -3.57 1.37
N LYS A 80 5.99 -2.32 0.93
CA LYS A 80 6.60 -1.26 1.72
C LYS A 80 5.83 -1.01 3.02
N THR A 81 4.50 -1.02 2.95
CA THR A 81 3.64 -0.87 4.14
C THR A 81 3.83 -2.04 5.10
N ALA A 82 3.98 -3.26 4.59
CA ALA A 82 4.27 -4.44 5.39
C ALA A 82 5.61 -4.31 6.12
N GLY A 83 6.68 -3.92 5.42
CA GLY A 83 7.99 -3.69 6.04
C GLY A 83 7.97 -2.57 7.09
N GLN A 84 7.19 -1.51 6.87
CA GLN A 84 7.02 -0.45 7.86
C GLN A 84 6.26 -0.91 9.11
N LEU A 85 5.33 -1.84 8.98
CA LEU A 85 4.64 -2.47 10.11
C LEU A 85 5.53 -3.47 10.85
N ASP A 86 6.44 -4.14 10.14
CA ASP A 86 7.44 -5.04 10.72
C ASP A 86 8.46 -4.27 11.58
N ASP A 87 8.91 -3.11 11.08
CA ASP A 87 9.83 -2.21 11.78
C ASP A 87 9.16 -1.38 12.91
N ALA A 88 7.82 -1.42 13.03
CA ALA A 88 7.08 -0.57 13.95
C ALA A 88 7.12 -1.09 15.39
N ALA A 89 7.08 -0.15 16.34
CA ALA A 89 6.79 -0.48 17.74
C ALA A 89 5.35 -1.00 17.87
N VAL A 90 5.18 -2.22 18.38
CA VAL A 90 3.87 -2.87 18.53
C VAL A 90 3.33 -2.69 19.95
N ALA A 91 2.02 -2.49 20.08
CA ALA A 91 1.38 -2.44 21.39
C ALA A 91 1.25 -3.84 22.02
N LYS A 92 1.41 -3.90 23.34
CA LYS A 92 1.33 -5.17 24.08
C LYS A 92 0.03 -5.93 23.80
N GLY A 93 0.16 -7.21 23.45
CA GLY A 93 -0.95 -8.11 23.14
C GLY A 93 -1.38 -8.13 21.67
N PHE A 94 -0.69 -7.38 20.80
CA PHE A 94 -0.91 -7.34 19.35
C PHE A 94 0.26 -7.88 18.53
N GLU A 95 1.35 -8.34 19.16
CA GLU A 95 2.57 -8.81 18.50
C GLU A 95 2.26 -9.90 17.46
N ASP A 96 1.56 -10.96 17.88
CA ASP A 96 1.15 -12.05 16.97
C ASP A 96 0.20 -11.60 15.85
N ASP A 97 -0.66 -10.61 16.13
CA ASP A 97 -1.57 -10.08 15.12
C ASP A 97 -0.80 -9.21 14.12
N ASN A 98 0.16 -8.40 14.58
CA ASN A 98 1.04 -7.58 13.74
C ASN A 98 1.82 -8.47 12.79
N ASP A 99 2.51 -9.46 13.33
CA ASP A 99 3.22 -10.50 12.60
C ASP A 99 2.35 -11.17 11.53
N ARG A 100 1.11 -11.50 11.91
CA ARG A 100 0.14 -12.10 10.98
C ARG A 100 -0.27 -11.10 9.89
N LEU A 101 -0.50 -9.84 10.23
CA LEU A 101 -0.84 -8.79 9.27
C LEU A 101 0.32 -8.57 8.29
N VAL A 102 1.55 -8.38 8.78
CA VAL A 102 2.78 -8.21 7.99
C VAL A 102 2.95 -9.36 6.99
N ARG A 103 2.92 -10.62 7.46
CA ARG A 103 3.01 -11.80 6.58
C ARG A 103 1.89 -11.85 5.54
N THR A 104 0.68 -11.46 5.93
CA THR A 104 -0.46 -11.44 5.01
C THR A 104 -0.29 -10.35 3.95
N LEU A 105 0.28 -9.20 4.31
CA LEU A 105 0.55 -8.10 3.39
C LEU A 105 1.66 -8.44 2.40
N HIS A 106 2.77 -9.06 2.83
CA HIS A 106 3.78 -9.54 1.89
C HIS A 106 3.21 -10.55 0.90
N ALA A 107 2.46 -11.55 1.37
CA ALA A 107 1.81 -12.52 0.49
C ALA A 107 0.81 -11.86 -0.49
N PHE A 108 0.13 -10.80 -0.05
CA PHE A 108 -0.77 -10.03 -0.91
C PHE A 108 -0.01 -9.19 -1.94
N SER A 109 1.12 -8.60 -1.56
CA SER A 109 2.01 -7.93 -2.51
C SER A 109 2.50 -8.90 -3.59
N ASP A 110 2.96 -10.09 -3.20
CA ASP A 110 3.40 -11.13 -4.13
C ASP A 110 2.26 -11.54 -5.09
N GLU A 111 1.02 -11.66 -4.59
CA GLU A 111 -0.16 -11.94 -5.42
C GLU A 111 -0.41 -10.83 -6.44
N LEU A 112 -0.30 -9.56 -6.03
CA LEU A 112 -0.48 -8.41 -6.93
C LEU A 112 0.63 -8.35 -7.99
N ALA A 113 1.89 -8.49 -7.58
CA ALA A 113 3.03 -8.48 -8.49
C ALA A 113 2.95 -9.62 -9.51
N GLY A 114 2.63 -10.84 -9.05
CA GLY A 114 2.41 -11.98 -9.95
C GLY A 114 1.23 -11.79 -10.89
N THR A 115 0.17 -11.09 -10.45
CA THR A 115 -0.96 -10.73 -11.31
C THR A 115 -0.55 -9.73 -12.39
N ALA A 116 0.23 -8.70 -12.04
CA ALA A 116 0.75 -7.74 -13.00
C ALA A 116 1.64 -8.43 -14.04
N GLU A 117 2.58 -9.28 -13.61
CA GLU A 117 3.45 -10.06 -14.50
C GLU A 117 2.64 -10.96 -15.45
N GLN A 118 1.60 -11.63 -14.93
CA GLN A 118 0.72 -12.46 -15.75
C GLN A 118 -0.04 -11.66 -16.81
N PHE A 119 -0.38 -10.39 -16.51
CA PHE A 119 -1.10 -9.52 -17.45
C PHE A 119 -0.18 -8.97 -18.54
N GLU A 120 1.13 -8.94 -18.33
CA GLU A 120 2.11 -8.62 -19.38
C GLU A 120 2.22 -9.74 -20.43
N ASP A 121 1.80 -10.97 -20.11
CA ASP A 121 1.79 -12.08 -21.08
C ASP A 121 0.74 -11.83 -22.18
N PRO A 122 1.14 -11.72 -23.46
CA PRO A 122 0.24 -11.48 -24.58
C PRO A 122 -0.85 -12.56 -24.74
N SER A 123 -0.61 -13.78 -24.24
CA SER A 123 -1.60 -14.85 -24.24
C SER A 123 -2.76 -14.60 -23.28
N PHE A 124 -2.57 -13.74 -22.27
CA PHE A 124 -3.55 -13.37 -21.27
C PHE A 124 -4.38 -12.12 -21.65
N ALA A 125 -3.90 -11.32 -22.61
CA ALA A 125 -4.55 -10.08 -23.03
C ALA A 125 -6.03 -10.25 -23.43
N SER A 126 -6.36 -11.34 -24.13
CA SER A 126 -7.75 -11.64 -24.51
C SER A 126 -8.65 -12.04 -23.33
N ALA A 127 -8.08 -12.64 -22.28
CA ALA A 127 -8.83 -12.97 -21.06
C ALA A 127 -9.12 -11.70 -20.23
N LEU A 128 -8.21 -10.72 -20.25
CA LEU A 128 -8.34 -9.45 -19.55
C LEU A 128 -9.52 -8.61 -20.06
N GLU A 129 -9.79 -8.62 -21.37
CA GLU A 129 -10.94 -7.91 -21.95
C GLU A 129 -12.29 -8.39 -21.40
N SER A 130 -12.34 -9.59 -20.82
CA SER A 130 -13.55 -10.19 -20.25
C SER A 130 -13.62 -10.10 -18.71
N ILE A 131 -12.59 -9.55 -18.04
CA ILE A 131 -12.57 -9.42 -16.59
C ILE A 131 -13.38 -8.18 -16.18
N THR A 132 -14.49 -8.40 -15.47
CA THR A 132 -15.31 -7.33 -14.91
C THR A 132 -14.92 -6.94 -13.48
N SER A 133 -14.10 -7.75 -12.81
CA SER A 133 -13.60 -7.47 -11.45
C SER A 133 -12.37 -8.31 -11.12
N LEU A 134 -11.39 -7.72 -10.46
CA LEU A 134 -10.26 -8.45 -9.88
C LEU A 134 -10.61 -8.89 -8.46
N GLY A 135 -10.46 -10.18 -8.17
CA GLY A 135 -10.66 -10.74 -6.84
C GLY A 135 -9.35 -11.29 -6.31
N PHE A 136 -8.88 -10.76 -5.19
CA PHE A 136 -7.63 -11.19 -4.57
C PHE A 136 -7.88 -11.90 -3.24
N ALA A 137 -7.28 -13.07 -3.06
CA ALA A 137 -7.38 -13.80 -1.80
C ALA A 137 -6.66 -13.03 -0.68
N GLY A 138 -5.58 -12.33 -1.01
CA GLY A 138 -4.83 -11.46 -0.11
C GLY A 138 -5.70 -10.37 0.51
N TRP A 139 -6.55 -9.69 -0.28
CA TRP A 139 -7.49 -8.68 0.24
C TRP A 139 -8.40 -9.25 1.35
N GLU A 140 -8.98 -10.43 1.13
CA GLU A 140 -9.82 -11.07 2.15
C GLU A 140 -9.03 -11.45 3.40
N ASN A 141 -7.79 -11.89 3.23
CA ASN A 141 -6.94 -12.29 4.34
C ASN A 141 -6.47 -11.09 5.17
N VAL A 142 -6.15 -9.96 4.52
CA VAL A 142 -5.86 -8.69 5.21
C VAL A 142 -7.08 -8.27 6.02
N ASN A 143 -8.27 -8.29 5.44
CA ASN A 143 -9.50 -7.96 6.16
C ASN A 143 -9.79 -8.90 7.34
N LYS A 144 -9.46 -10.19 7.23
CA LYS A 144 -9.52 -11.11 8.39
C LYS A 144 -8.50 -10.76 9.48
N ALA A 145 -7.33 -10.23 9.13
CA ALA A 145 -6.34 -9.76 10.10
C ALA A 145 -6.79 -8.48 10.80
N LEU A 146 -7.21 -7.47 10.03
CA LEU A 146 -7.76 -6.21 10.57
C LEU A 146 -8.99 -6.45 11.45
N ALA A 147 -9.90 -7.34 11.05
CA ALA A 147 -11.06 -7.70 11.87
C ALA A 147 -10.67 -8.36 13.21
N ALA A 148 -9.60 -9.15 13.24
CA ALA A 148 -9.11 -9.78 14.48
C ALA A 148 -8.54 -8.73 15.45
N MET A 149 -7.75 -7.80 14.92
CA MET A 149 -7.24 -6.64 15.65
C MET A 149 -8.37 -5.75 16.18
N ASN A 150 -9.40 -5.50 15.36
CA ASN A 150 -10.57 -4.73 15.75
C ASN A 150 -11.34 -5.36 16.90
N LYS A 151 -11.53 -6.69 16.87
CA LYS A 151 -12.16 -7.43 17.98
C LYS A 151 -11.37 -7.37 19.29
N LYS A 152 -10.05 -7.19 19.22
CA LYS A 152 -9.17 -6.95 20.38
C LYS A 152 -9.12 -5.47 20.80
N GLY A 153 -9.87 -4.63 20.09
CA GLY A 153 -10.17 -3.25 20.44
C GLY A 153 -9.26 -2.22 19.78
N LEU A 154 -8.55 -2.53 18.69
CA LEU A 154 -8.02 -1.48 17.82
C LEU A 154 -9.15 -0.91 16.96
N GLU A 155 -9.38 0.39 17.03
CA GLU A 155 -10.38 1.04 16.17
C GLU A 155 -9.78 1.23 14.77
N VAL A 156 -9.74 0.13 14.03
CA VAL A 156 -9.33 0.08 12.62
C VAL A 156 -10.48 -0.51 11.80
N GLU A 157 -10.77 0.12 10.66
CA GLU A 157 -11.78 -0.37 9.72
C GLU A 157 -11.18 -1.42 8.77
N LEU A 158 -12.05 -2.04 7.96
CA LEU A 158 -11.62 -2.97 6.93
C LEU A 158 -11.25 -2.22 5.65
N LEU A 159 -10.41 -2.84 4.82
CA LEU A 159 -10.16 -2.38 3.46
C LEU A 159 -11.47 -2.32 2.66
N GLU A 160 -11.61 -1.27 1.87
CA GLU A 160 -12.77 -1.08 0.98
C GLU A 160 -12.69 -1.98 -0.26
N ARG A 161 -13.85 -2.18 -0.90
CA ARG A 161 -13.91 -2.70 -2.27
C ARG A 161 -14.02 -1.51 -3.22
N HIS A 162 -13.20 -1.51 -4.26
CA HIS A 162 -13.18 -0.48 -5.30
C HIS A 162 -13.54 -1.06 -6.67
#